data_AF-A0A1Y2XD12-F1
#
_entry.id   AF-A0A1Y2XD12-F1
#
_cell.length_a   1.000
_cell.length_b   1.000
_cell.length_c   1.000
_cell.angle_alpha   90.00
_cell.angle_beta   90.00
_cell.angle_gamma   90.00
#
_symmetry.space_group_name_H-M   'P 1'
#
loop_
_entity.id
_entity.type
_entity.pdbx_description
1 polymer ?
#
loop_
_entity_poly.entity_id
_entity_poly.type
_entity_poly.pdbx_seq_one_letter_code
_entity_poly.pdbx_strand_id
1 'polypeptide(L)'
;MYIQVLTAFLGLQTGDSGSLVIDEETDKAYGHVIALDPIGRILVVPLIDTLNQIQDMFQTPNVDLYTSFPPHEPIRSSKKPVPGAGFFGSKRSHTSWISKLFERAKN
;
A
#
# COMPACT_ATOMS: atom_id res chain seq x y z
N MET A 1 -15.04 -12.90 9.14
CA MET A 1 -13.64 -12.47 9.03
C MET A 1 -12.79 -13.30 9.95
N TYR A 2 -11.90 -14.10 9.38
CA TYR A 2 -10.90 -14.86 10.12
C TYR A 2 -9.51 -14.29 9.82
N ILE A 3 -8.68 -14.18 10.86
CA ILE A 3 -7.27 -13.82 10.68
C ILE A 3 -6.55 -15.05 10.16
N GLN A 4 -5.74 -14.86 9.13
CA GLN A 4 -4.89 -15.89 8.59
C GLN A 4 -3.45 -15.72 9.04
N VAL A 5 -2.77 -16.85 9.18
CA VAL A 5 -1.38 -16.90 9.61
C VAL A 5 -0.55 -17.31 8.41
N LEU A 6 0.32 -16.42 7.95
CA LEU A 6 1.35 -16.80 6.99
C LEU A 6 2.54 -17.38 7.74
N THR A 7 2.96 -18.56 7.32
CA THR A 7 4.13 -19.26 7.87
C THR A 7 5.45 -18.74 7.31
N ALA A 8 5.41 -17.78 6.38
CA ALA A 8 6.60 -17.14 5.84
C ALA A 8 7.24 -16.21 6.89
N PHE A 9 8.55 -16.35 7.08
CA PHE A 9 9.33 -15.45 7.92
C PHE A 9 9.76 -14.25 7.07
N LEU A 10 8.90 -13.23 6.99
CA LEU A 10 9.29 -11.94 6.43
C LEU A 10 9.84 -11.10 7.57
N GLY A 11 10.94 -10.38 7.33
CA GLY A 11 11.57 -9.48 8.30
C GLY A 11 10.75 -8.23 8.58
N LEU A 12 9.47 -8.40 8.91
CA LEU A 12 8.56 -7.32 9.22
C LEU A 12 9.05 -6.58 10.46
N GLN A 13 8.92 -5.26 10.42
CA GLN A 13 9.30 -4.36 11.49
C GLN A 13 8.10 -3.56 11.99
N THR A 14 8.30 -2.92 13.14
CA THR A 14 7.34 -1.94 13.65
C THR A 14 7.09 -0.88 12.58
N GLY A 15 5.83 -0.75 12.15
CA GLY A 15 5.42 0.16 11.08
C GLY A 15 4.87 -0.55 9.85
N ASP A 16 5.08 -1.85 9.69
CA ASP A 16 4.59 -2.60 8.53
C ASP A 16 3.10 -2.99 8.62
N SER A 17 2.42 -2.64 9.70
CA SER A 17 0.96 -2.81 9.80
C SER A 17 0.26 -2.03 8.69
N GLY A 18 -0.71 -2.65 8.04
CA GLY A 18 -1.38 -2.13 6.85
C GLY A 18 -0.67 -2.43 5.53
N SER A 19 0.53 -3.04 5.55
CA SER A 19 1.20 -3.47 4.31
C SER A 19 0.36 -4.48 3.55
N LEU A 20 0.32 -4.33 2.24
CA LEU A 20 -0.44 -5.19 1.34
C LEU A 20 0.32 -6.50 1.13
N VAL A 21 -0.39 -7.62 1.27
CA VAL A 21 0.10 -8.95 0.94
C VAL A 21 -0.32 -9.24 -0.49
N ILE A 22 0.66 -9.50 -1.36
CA ILE A 22 0.44 -9.83 -2.77
C ILE A 22 0.72 -11.31 -2.97
N ASP A 23 -0.16 -11.99 -3.69
CA ASP A 23 0.06 -13.35 -4.19
C ASP A 23 1.11 -13.31 -5.33
N GLU A 24 2.21 -14.05 -5.16
CA GLU A 24 3.32 -14.09 -6.12
C GLU A 24 2.94 -14.70 -7.48
N GLU A 25 2.01 -15.67 -7.50
CA GLU A 25 1.62 -16.34 -8.75
C GLU A 25 0.64 -15.49 -9.56
N THR A 26 -0.26 -14.77 -8.87
CA THR A 26 -1.35 -14.04 -9.53
C THR A 26 -1.16 -12.52 -9.59
N ASP A 27 -0.18 -11.98 -8.89
CA ASP A 27 0.07 -10.53 -8.69
C ASP A 27 -1.16 -9.79 -8.11
N LYS A 28 -2.03 -10.51 -7.40
CA LYS A 28 -3.25 -9.96 -6.80
C LYS A 28 -3.06 -9.70 -5.32
N ALA A 29 -3.70 -8.62 -4.85
CA ALA A 29 -3.77 -8.33 -3.43
C ALA A 29 -4.60 -9.38 -2.70
N TYR A 30 -3.96 -10.06 -1.77
CA TYR A 30 -4.56 -11.09 -0.93
C TYR A 30 -5.23 -10.51 0.32
N GLY A 31 -4.49 -9.64 1.01
CA GLY A 31 -4.85 -9.17 2.34
C GLY A 31 -3.93 -8.06 2.80
N HIS A 32 -4.06 -7.66 4.05
CA HIS A 32 -3.16 -6.70 4.67
C HIS A 32 -2.63 -7.24 6.00
N VAL A 33 -1.37 -6.93 6.28
CA VAL A 33 -0.70 -7.26 7.54
C VAL A 33 -1.37 -6.47 8.66
N ILE A 34 -1.72 -7.15 9.74
CA ILE A 34 -2.21 -6.48 10.96
C ILE A 34 -1.18 -6.51 12.08
N ALA A 35 -0.44 -7.61 12.21
CA ALA A 35 0.49 -7.83 13.31
C ALA A 35 1.42 -9.04 13.05
N LEU A 36 2.33 -9.26 14.00
CA LEU A 36 3.05 -10.52 14.19
C LEU A 36 2.51 -11.23 15.42
N ASP A 37 2.49 -12.55 15.38
CA ASP A 37 2.27 -13.36 16.58
C ASP A 37 3.54 -13.49 17.43
N PRO A 38 3.47 -14.01 18.67
CA PRO A 38 4.64 -14.14 19.54
C PRO A 38 5.76 -15.05 19.03
N ILE A 39 5.49 -15.87 18.00
CA ILE A 39 6.45 -16.80 17.38
C ILE A 39 7.00 -16.19 16.07
N GLY A 40 6.59 -14.96 15.73
CA GLY A 40 7.06 -14.22 14.55
C GLY A 40 6.31 -14.55 13.27
N ARG A 41 5.14 -15.19 13.33
CA ARG A 41 4.30 -15.44 12.16
C ARG A 41 3.43 -14.22 11.84
N ILE A 42 3.16 -14.04 10.55
CA ILE A 42 2.46 -12.85 10.07
C ILE A 42 0.96 -13.08 10.15
N LEU A 43 0.28 -12.13 10.78
CA LEU A 43 -1.17 -12.11 10.87
C LEU A 43 -1.72 -11.21 9.78
N VAL A 44 -2.57 -11.77 8.94
CA VAL A 44 -3.14 -11.13 7.75
C VAL A 44 -4.65 -11.19 7.80
N VAL A 45 -5.30 -10.09 7.43
CA VAL A 45 -6.74 -10.07 7.19
C VAL A 45 -6.99 -10.14 5.69
N PRO A 46 -7.79 -11.11 5.21
CA PRO A 46 -8.15 -11.19 3.79
C PRO A 46 -8.85 -9.92 3.33
N LEU A 47 -8.44 -9.41 2.17
CA LEU A 47 -8.97 -8.15 1.65
C LEU A 47 -10.42 -8.33 1.21
N ILE A 48 -10.77 -9.49 0.66
CA ILE A 48 -12.14 -9.82 0.25
C ILE A 48 -13.12 -9.78 1.44
N ASP A 49 -12.72 -10.36 2.59
CA ASP A 49 -13.52 -10.32 3.81
C ASP A 49 -13.71 -8.88 4.29
N THR A 50 -12.65 -8.06 4.19
CA THR A 50 -12.67 -6.65 4.59
C THR A 50 -13.64 -5.85 3.72
N LEU A 51 -13.57 -6.02 2.39
CA LEU A 51 -14.45 -5.34 1.44
C LEU A 51 -15.91 -5.74 1.66
N ASN A 52 -16.19 -7.04 1.77
CA ASN A 52 -17.55 -7.55 2.03
C ASN A 52 -18.11 -6.96 3.34
N GLN A 53 -17.31 -6.90 4.41
CA GLN A 53 -17.74 -6.29 5.67
C GLN A 53 -18.06 -4.80 5.52
N ILE A 54 -17.28 -4.04 4.77
CA ILE A 54 -17.56 -2.62 4.51
C ILE A 54 -18.86 -2.49 3.72
N GLN A 55 -19.04 -3.29 2.66
CA GLN A 55 -20.24 -3.27 1.83
C GLN A 55 -21.49 -3.57 2.67
N ASP A 56 -21.46 -4.62 3.49
CA ASP A 56 -22.56 -5.03 4.35
C ASP A 56 -22.85 -3.99 5.44
N MET A 57 -21.81 -3.48 6.10
CA MET A 57 -21.95 -2.55 7.24
C MET A 57 -22.47 -1.18 6.82
N PHE A 58 -22.02 -0.68 5.67
CA PHE A 58 -22.37 0.66 5.19
C PHE A 58 -23.45 0.64 4.10
N GLN A 59 -24.00 -0.54 3.77
CA GLN A 59 -24.96 -0.72 2.67
C GLN A 59 -24.50 -0.09 1.36
N THR A 60 -23.18 -0.15 1.10
CA THR A 60 -22.55 0.48 -0.06
C THR A 60 -22.02 -0.61 -0.98
N PRO A 61 -22.70 -0.89 -2.12
CA PRO A 61 -22.37 -2.06 -2.94
C PRO A 61 -21.07 -1.91 -3.74
N ASN A 62 -20.53 -0.70 -3.83
CA ASN A 62 -19.36 -0.38 -4.66
C ASN A 62 -18.15 -0.11 -3.77
N VAL A 63 -17.56 -1.17 -3.22
CA VAL A 63 -16.27 -1.11 -2.52
C VAL A 63 -15.34 -2.12 -3.17
N ASP A 64 -14.43 -1.62 -4.00
CA ASP A 64 -13.49 -2.42 -4.74
C ASP A 64 -12.08 -1.87 -4.59
N LEU A 65 -11.11 -2.74 -4.88
CA LEU A 65 -9.72 -2.32 -5.02
C LEU A 65 -9.55 -1.61 -6.35
N TYR A 66 -8.74 -0.56 -6.36
CA TYR A 66 -8.38 0.12 -7.60
C TYR A 66 -7.65 -0.86 -8.52
N THR A 67 -8.36 -1.39 -9.51
CA THR A 67 -7.79 -2.22 -10.56
C THR A 67 -7.34 -1.28 -11.68
N SER A 68 -6.03 -1.03 -11.73
CA SER A 68 -5.32 -0.11 -12.62
C SER A 68 -5.55 1.39 -12.38
N PHE A 69 -4.44 2.13 -12.33
CA PHE A 69 -4.46 3.54 -12.71
C PHE A 69 -4.87 3.59 -14.19
N PRO A 70 -5.81 4.46 -14.62
CA PRO A 70 -5.94 4.73 -16.04
C PRO A 70 -4.55 5.11 -16.59
N PRO A 71 -4.18 4.75 -17.84
CA PRO A 71 -2.94 5.20 -18.43
C PRO A 71 -2.87 6.70 -18.18
N HIS A 72 -1.88 7.16 -17.44
CA HIS A 72 -1.73 8.60 -17.20
C HIS A 72 -1.62 9.24 -18.59
N GLU A 73 -2.70 9.88 -19.07
CA GLU A 73 -2.53 10.89 -20.09
C GLU A 73 -1.52 11.87 -19.50
N PRO A 74 -0.39 12.13 -20.18
CA PRO A 74 0.64 13.00 -19.63
C PRO A 74 -0.03 14.30 -19.25
N ILE A 75 -0.04 14.61 -17.95
CA ILE A 75 -0.63 15.84 -17.40
C ILE A 75 0.00 16.97 -18.18
N ARG A 76 -0.77 17.56 -19.11
CA ARG A 76 -0.32 18.70 -19.91
C ARG A 76 -0.19 19.84 -18.93
N SER A 77 1.03 20.06 -18.44
CA SER A 77 1.35 21.10 -17.47
C SER A 77 0.90 22.45 -18.02
N SER A 78 -0.28 22.90 -17.60
CA SER A 78 -0.70 24.28 -17.77
C SER A 78 0.08 25.10 -16.74
N LYS A 79 1.33 25.43 -17.07
CA LYS A 79 2.07 26.47 -16.33
C LYS A 79 1.33 27.79 -16.54
N LYS A 80 0.42 28.15 -15.63
CA LYS A 80 0.15 29.56 -15.37
C LYS A 80 1.08 29.97 -14.22
N PRO A 81 2.02 30.90 -14.43
CA PRO A 81 2.88 31.37 -13.37
C PRO A 81 2.02 32.16 -12.37
N VAL A 82 2.02 31.72 -11.11
CA VAL A 82 1.47 32.50 -9.99
C VAL A 82 2.45 33.64 -9.71
N PRO A 83 2.04 34.92 -9.77
CA PRO A 83 2.94 36.02 -9.46
C PRO A 83 3.24 36.00 -7.95
N GLY A 84 4.52 35.91 -7.58
CA GLY A 84 4.98 36.22 -6.22
C GLY A 84 5.45 35.06 -5.33
N ALA A 85 5.39 33.81 -5.77
CA ALA A 85 5.97 32.71 -5.01
C ALA A 85 7.44 32.48 -5.43
N GLY A 86 8.37 32.94 -4.60
CA GLY A 86 9.80 32.72 -4.77
C GLY A 86 10.12 31.24 -4.96
N PHE A 87 10.94 30.97 -5.97
CA PHE A 87 11.56 29.67 -6.21
C PHE A 87 12.46 29.30 -5.03
N PHE A 88 12.07 28.30 -4.23
CA PHE A 88 13.02 27.43 -3.54
C PHE A 88 12.58 25.99 -3.75
N GLY A 89 13.22 25.37 -4.73
CA GLY A 89 12.91 24.01 -5.18
C GLY A 89 13.47 22.95 -4.24
N SER A 90 12.68 21.89 -4.04
CA SER A 90 13.23 20.53 -3.98
C SER A 90 12.12 19.57 -4.39
N LYS A 91 12.19 19.10 -5.64
CA LYS A 91 11.35 18.02 -6.16
C LYS A 91 11.71 16.74 -5.38
N ARG A 92 10.86 16.29 -4.46
CA ARG A 92 10.93 14.93 -3.95
C ARG A 92 10.04 14.05 -4.81
N SER A 93 10.66 13.22 -5.65
CA SER A 93 9.96 12.17 -6.38
C SER A 93 9.47 11.10 -5.39
N HIS A 94 8.23 10.68 -5.57
CA HIS A 94 7.49 9.78 -4.68
C HIS A 94 8.10 8.36 -4.57
N THR A 95 9.10 8.04 -5.41
CA THR A 95 9.82 6.76 -5.42
C THR A 95 11.14 6.78 -4.63
N SER A 96 11.61 7.95 -4.19
CA SER A 96 12.97 8.08 -3.63
C SER A 96 13.13 7.49 -2.21
N TRP A 97 12.05 7.37 -1.44
CA TRP A 97 12.13 6.96 -0.02
C TRP A 97 12.15 5.44 0.16
N ILE A 98 11.36 4.70 -0.63
CA ILE A 98 11.31 3.23 -0.58
C ILE A 98 12.66 2.64 -1.01
N SER A 99 13.27 3.14 -2.08
CA SER A 99 14.60 2.69 -2.52
C SER A 99 15.71 3.01 -1.51
N LYS A 100 15.60 4.13 -0.78
CA LYS A 100 16.58 4.50 0.26
C LYS A 100 16.46 3.66 1.53
N LEU A 101 15.28 3.10 1.81
CA LEU A 101 15.07 2.22 2.96
C LEU A 101 15.76 0.86 2.74
N PHE A 102 15.68 0.31 1.53
CA PHE A 102 16.33 -0.96 1.17
C PHE A 102 17.86 -0.88 1.16
N GLU A 103 18.45 0.24 0.72
CA GLU A 103 19.91 0.42 0.74
C GLU A 103 20.48 0.59 2.15
N ARG A 104 19.67 1.09 3.11
CA ARG A 104 20.09 1.28 4.50
C ARG A 104 20.00 0.00 5.34
N ALA A 105 19.34 -1.05 4.84
CA ALA A 105 19.26 -2.36 5.50
C ALA A 105 20.37 -3.34 5.07
N LYS A 106 21.27 -2.92 4.17
CA LYS A 106 22.38 -3.73 3.65
C LYS A 106 23.76 -3.35 4.20
N ASN A 107 23.83 -2.38 5.11
CA ASN A 107 25.02 -1.96 5.85
C ASN A 107 24.76 -2.05 7.35
#